data_AF-A0A1A5JAH9-F1
#
_entry.id   AF-A0A1A5JAH9-F1
#
_cell.length_a   1.000
_cell.length_b   1.000
_cell.length_c   1.000
_cell.angle_alpha   90.00
_cell.angle_beta   90.00
_cell.angle_gamma   90.00
#
_symmetry.space_group_name_H-M   'P 1'
#
loop_
_entity.id
_entity.type
_entity.pdbx_description
1 polymer ?
#
loop_
_entity_poly.entity_id
_entity_poly.type
_entity_poly.pdbx_seq_one_letter_code
_entity_poly.pdbx_strand_id
1 'polypeptide(L)'
;MTLKLIGAGFGRTGTWSTFAALNRLGLPCYHMQEVIMNKANKGHLDFWRKVANSPPGSQHDWNRVFANYTATVDNPGCCVWKELLAAYPDAKVLLTLHPRGAEAWYESTIDTIYFTENVWQFKILEWLTPFGWRFGDMSRKLIWGRTLDGVMNDRAKAVARYNTYVEQVKAAVPPHKLLVYKVTEGWAPLCDFLGVALPNEPFPNLNDRETIKKIIRDIIKGSYIMLGLAIAAIVAVVAALWWWLG
;
A
#
# COMPACT_ATOMS: atom_id res chain seq x y z
N MET A 1 -4.32 20.50 -3.75
CA MET A 1 -4.83 20.67 -2.37
C MET A 1 -3.69 20.35 -1.40
N THR A 2 -3.73 20.86 -0.17
CA THR A 2 -2.71 20.53 0.85
C THR A 2 -3.14 19.32 1.68
N LEU A 3 -2.21 18.43 2.02
CA LEU A 3 -2.49 17.35 2.95
C LEU A 3 -2.72 17.93 4.35
N LYS A 4 -3.82 17.51 4.96
CA LYS A 4 -4.22 17.82 6.34
C LYS A 4 -3.96 16.64 7.29
N LEU A 5 -3.94 15.42 6.76
CA LEU A 5 -3.70 14.20 7.53
C LEU A 5 -2.74 13.26 6.80
N ILE A 6 -1.70 12.82 7.49
CA ILE A 6 -0.71 11.86 7.01
C ILE A 6 -0.87 10.56 7.81
N GLY A 7 -1.22 9.48 7.14
CA GLY A 7 -1.29 8.14 7.71
C GLY A 7 0.10 7.51 7.70
N ALA A 8 0.64 7.26 8.88
CA ALA A 8 1.92 6.59 9.07
C ALA A 8 1.76 5.07 9.30
N GLY A 9 0.53 4.59 9.52
CA GLY A 9 0.28 3.17 9.75
C GLY A 9 0.58 2.29 8.54
N PHE A 10 1.17 1.12 8.79
CA PHE A 10 1.42 0.13 7.76
C PHE A 10 0.12 -0.42 7.17
N GLY A 11 0.22 -0.97 5.95
CA GLY A 11 -0.82 -1.83 5.42
C GLY A 11 -1.21 -2.92 6.40
N ARG A 12 -2.46 -3.38 6.31
CA ARG A 12 -3.08 -4.36 7.21
C ARG A 12 -3.40 -3.86 8.63
N THR A 13 -3.19 -2.59 8.96
CA THR A 13 -3.57 -2.03 10.28
C THR A 13 -4.98 -1.43 10.30
N GLY A 14 -5.84 -1.82 9.36
CA GLY A 14 -7.20 -1.29 9.19
C GLY A 14 -7.29 -0.09 8.24
N THR A 15 -6.25 0.16 7.44
CA THR A 15 -6.13 1.33 6.55
C THR A 15 -7.26 1.46 5.54
N TRP A 16 -7.87 0.36 5.08
CA TRP A 16 -9.00 0.43 4.15
C TRP A 16 -10.26 1.00 4.81
N SER A 17 -10.59 0.52 6.02
CA SER A 17 -11.68 1.10 6.82
C SER A 17 -11.40 2.56 7.16
N THR A 18 -10.17 2.90 7.53
CA THR A 18 -9.74 4.29 7.78
C THR A 18 -9.86 5.15 6.52
N PHE A 19 -9.47 4.65 5.35
CA PHE A 19 -9.65 5.35 4.07
C PHE A 19 -11.13 5.64 3.81
N ALA A 20 -12.02 4.67 4.02
CA ALA A 20 -13.45 4.88 3.84
C ALA A 20 -13.98 5.91 4.84
N ALA A 21 -13.56 5.82 6.10
CA ALA A 21 -13.97 6.75 7.15
C ALA A 21 -13.56 8.20 6.83
N LEU A 22 -12.31 8.41 6.41
CA LEU A 22 -11.81 9.74 6.04
C LEU A 22 -12.55 10.34 4.85
N ASN A 23 -12.84 9.54 3.82
CA ASN A 23 -13.64 10.00 2.68
C ASN A 23 -15.07 10.39 3.10
N ARG A 24 -15.70 9.63 4.01
CA ARG A 24 -17.03 9.97 4.56
C ARG A 24 -17.03 11.24 5.41
N LEU A 25 -15.92 11.53 6.07
CA LEU A 25 -15.70 12.79 6.80
C LEU A 25 -15.37 13.97 5.88
N GLY A 26 -15.38 13.78 4.55
CA GLY A 26 -15.09 14.84 3.59
C GLY A 26 -13.59 15.16 3.46
N LEU A 27 -12.71 14.24 3.84
CA LEU A 27 -11.28 14.30 3.57
C LEU A 27 -10.95 13.31 2.43
N PRO A 28 -10.92 13.75 1.15
CA PRO A 28 -10.46 12.92 0.05
C PRO A 28 -9.14 12.26 0.40
N CYS A 29 -9.16 10.93 0.54
CA CYS A 29 -8.07 10.17 1.13
C CYS A 29 -7.35 9.36 0.06
N TYR A 30 -6.02 9.34 0.11
CA TYR A 30 -5.17 8.52 -0.75
C TYR A 30 -4.89 7.16 -0.09
N HIS A 31 -4.84 6.07 -0.88
CA HIS A 31 -4.55 4.69 -0.43
C HIS A 31 -3.94 3.90 -1.59
N MET A 32 -3.38 2.71 -1.35
CA MET A 32 -2.82 1.86 -2.42
C MET A 32 -3.80 1.59 -3.58
N GLN A 33 -5.11 1.59 -3.31
CA GLN A 33 -6.13 1.40 -4.34
C GLN A 33 -6.19 2.57 -5.34
N GLU A 34 -5.75 3.76 -4.94
CA GLU A 34 -5.62 4.91 -5.82
C GLU A 34 -4.53 4.72 -6.87
N VAL A 35 -3.53 3.86 -6.59
CA VAL A 35 -2.49 3.46 -7.54
C VAL A 35 -2.95 2.32 -8.44
N ILE A 36 -3.67 1.34 -7.87
CA ILE A 36 -3.99 0.07 -8.56
C ILE A 36 -5.31 0.14 -9.33
N MET A 37 -6.33 0.80 -8.77
CA MET A 37 -7.72 0.69 -9.21
C MET A 37 -8.26 1.99 -9.83
N ASN A 38 -7.79 3.15 -9.39
CA ASN A 38 -8.29 4.43 -9.87
C ASN A 38 -7.66 4.83 -11.22
N LYS A 39 -8.42 4.68 -12.30
CA LYS A 39 -7.98 5.01 -13.68
C LYS A 39 -7.74 6.50 -13.92
N ALA A 40 -8.23 7.39 -13.05
CA ALA A 40 -7.97 8.82 -13.15
C ALA A 40 -6.52 9.17 -12.76
N ASN A 41 -5.89 8.36 -11.90
CA ASN A 41 -4.54 8.56 -11.38
C ASN A 41 -3.45 8.01 -12.30
N LYS A 42 -3.56 8.31 -13.60
CA LYS A 42 -2.56 7.89 -14.60
C LYS A 42 -1.17 8.40 -14.20
N GLY A 43 -0.19 7.51 -14.22
CA GLY A 43 1.20 7.85 -13.90
C GLY A 43 1.54 7.88 -12.42
N HIS A 44 0.60 7.65 -11.50
CA HIS A 44 0.92 7.56 -10.07
C HIS A 44 1.85 6.40 -9.77
N LEU A 45 1.69 5.25 -10.45
CA LEU A 45 2.64 4.15 -10.34
C LEU A 45 4.06 4.54 -10.80
N ASP A 46 4.18 5.33 -11.87
CA ASP A 46 5.49 5.82 -12.33
C ASP A 46 6.09 6.83 -11.34
N PHE A 47 5.27 7.69 -10.74
CA PHE A 47 5.69 8.59 -9.66
C PHE A 47 6.24 7.80 -8.46
N TRP A 48 5.49 6.82 -7.95
CA TRP A 48 5.92 6.03 -6.80
C TRP A 48 7.10 5.12 -7.12
N ARG A 49 7.24 4.64 -8.35
CA ARG A 49 8.46 3.96 -8.79
C ARG A 49 9.67 4.90 -8.79
N LYS A 50 9.50 6.16 -9.21
CA LYS A 50 10.58 7.18 -9.10
C LYS A 50 10.98 7.39 -7.64
N VAL A 51 10.02 7.53 -6.72
CA VAL A 51 10.28 7.63 -5.27
C VAL A 51 11.04 6.41 -4.76
N ALA A 52 10.60 5.21 -5.14
CA ALA A 52 11.21 3.94 -4.74
C ALA A 52 12.68 3.81 -5.18
N ASN A 53 13.03 4.40 -6.32
CA ASN A 53 14.38 4.36 -6.89
C ASN A 53 15.24 5.59 -6.54
N SER A 54 14.71 6.56 -5.79
CA SER A 54 15.47 7.71 -5.30
C SER A 54 16.01 7.43 -3.89
N PRO A 55 17.11 8.06 -3.45
CA PRO A 55 17.60 7.91 -2.08
C PRO A 55 16.52 8.21 -1.02
N PRO A 56 16.48 7.51 0.13
CA PRO A 56 15.57 7.85 1.23
C PRO A 56 15.70 9.32 1.65
N GLY A 57 14.60 9.98 2.02
CA GLY A 57 14.60 11.41 2.36
C GLY A 57 14.55 12.36 1.15
N SER A 58 14.61 11.85 -0.08
CA SER A 58 14.49 12.68 -1.28
C SER A 58 13.12 13.37 -1.32
N GLN A 59 13.13 14.68 -1.61
CA GLN A 59 11.90 15.42 -1.84
C GLN A 59 11.41 15.22 -3.27
N HIS A 60 10.09 15.08 -3.39
CA HIS A 60 9.39 14.90 -4.66
C HIS A 60 8.26 15.90 -4.75
N ASP A 61 7.65 16.01 -5.94
CA ASP A 61 6.46 16.85 -6.13
C ASP A 61 5.23 16.17 -5.51
N TRP A 62 5.12 16.26 -4.18
CA TRP A 62 4.02 15.70 -3.41
C TRP A 62 2.68 16.34 -3.80
N ASN A 63 2.69 17.63 -4.15
CA ASN A 63 1.51 18.36 -4.58
C ASN A 63 0.91 17.78 -5.87
N ARG A 64 1.75 17.25 -6.77
CA ARG A 64 1.28 16.57 -7.98
C ARG A 64 0.56 15.26 -7.66
N VAL A 65 1.15 14.37 -6.84
CA VAL A 65 0.54 13.07 -6.57
C VAL A 65 -0.69 13.17 -5.64
N PHE A 66 -0.71 14.17 -4.76
CA PHE A 66 -1.81 14.43 -3.83
C PHE A 66 -2.72 15.59 -4.25
N ALA A 67 -2.70 16.01 -5.52
CA ALA A 67 -3.41 17.21 -5.98
C ALA A 67 -4.90 17.24 -5.58
N ASN A 68 -5.55 16.08 -5.62
CA ASN A 68 -6.98 15.87 -5.34
C ASN A 68 -7.27 15.28 -3.96
N TYR A 69 -6.26 15.26 -3.07
CA TYR A 69 -6.33 14.58 -1.79
C TYR A 69 -5.96 15.53 -0.65
N THR A 70 -6.61 15.34 0.49
CA THR A 70 -6.31 16.06 1.73
C THR A 70 -5.88 15.11 2.85
N ALA A 71 -5.97 13.80 2.63
CA ALA A 71 -5.45 12.79 3.52
C ALA A 71 -4.74 11.70 2.74
N THR A 72 -3.83 10.97 3.37
CA THR A 72 -3.26 9.73 2.84
C THR A 72 -3.17 8.70 3.95
N VAL A 73 -3.41 7.43 3.64
CA VAL A 73 -3.16 6.28 4.51
C VAL A 73 -2.63 5.12 3.66
N ASP A 74 -2.17 4.05 4.31
CA ASP A 74 -1.58 2.88 3.62
C ASP A 74 -0.35 3.23 2.77
N ASN A 75 0.22 2.19 2.18
CA ASN A 75 1.20 2.30 1.12
C ASN A 75 0.61 3.02 -0.11
N PRO A 76 1.46 3.66 -0.91
CA PRO A 76 2.87 3.97 -0.64
C PRO A 76 3.07 5.21 0.25
N GLY A 77 2.01 5.97 0.57
CA GLY A 77 2.11 7.23 1.31
C GLY A 77 2.74 7.08 2.69
N CYS A 78 2.38 6.02 3.43
CA CYS A 78 2.98 5.76 4.75
C CYS A 78 4.49 5.45 4.70
N CYS A 79 5.03 5.01 3.56
CA CYS A 79 6.47 4.75 3.42
C CYS A 79 7.34 6.02 3.47
N VAL A 80 6.73 7.18 3.23
CA VAL A 80 7.40 8.49 3.12
C VAL A 80 6.82 9.51 4.09
N TRP A 81 6.23 9.05 5.19
CA TRP A 81 5.52 9.94 6.13
C TRP A 81 6.40 11.06 6.70
N LYS A 82 7.72 10.84 6.83
CA LYS A 82 8.67 11.86 7.29
C LYS A 82 8.85 12.96 6.25
N GLU A 83 9.02 12.56 4.99
CA GLU A 83 9.13 13.47 3.85
C GLU A 83 7.83 14.27 3.67
N LEU A 84 6.67 13.61 3.85
CA LEU A 84 5.37 14.28 3.82
C LEU A 84 5.20 15.23 5.01
N LEU A 85 5.62 14.87 6.21
CA LEU A 85 5.52 15.75 7.38
C LEU A 85 6.44 16.98 7.24
N ALA A 86 7.61 16.82 6.61
CA ALA A 86 8.49 17.94 6.27
C ALA A 86 7.86 18.87 5.22
N ALA A 87 7.16 18.32 4.22
CA ALA A 87 6.48 19.10 3.18
C ALA A 87 5.17 19.74 3.63
N TYR A 88 4.46 19.12 4.59
CA TYR A 88 3.17 19.55 5.13
C TYR A 88 3.26 19.65 6.66
N PRO A 89 3.99 20.64 7.21
CA PRO A 89 4.28 20.71 8.63
C PRO A 89 3.02 20.85 9.50
N ASP A 90 1.93 21.40 8.97
CA ASP A 90 0.66 21.57 9.68
C ASP A 90 -0.24 20.34 9.64
N ALA A 91 0.12 19.32 8.86
CA ALA A 91 -0.65 18.10 8.80
C ALA A 91 -0.59 17.35 10.13
N LYS A 92 -1.74 16.79 10.53
CA LYS A 92 -1.84 15.81 11.61
C LYS A 92 -1.32 14.45 11.13
N VAL A 93 -0.85 13.62 12.04
CA VAL A 93 -0.37 12.26 11.76
C VAL A 93 -1.26 11.24 12.43
N LEU A 94 -1.73 10.27 11.65
CA LEU A 94 -2.51 9.12 12.11
C LEU A 94 -1.65 7.86 12.04
N LEU A 95 -1.34 7.28 13.19
CA LEU A 95 -0.64 5.99 13.28
C LEU A 95 -1.65 4.88 13.59
N THR A 96 -2.11 4.20 12.54
CA THR A 96 -2.99 3.05 12.71
C THR A 96 -2.23 1.81 13.17
N LEU A 97 -2.75 1.12 14.18
CA LEU A 97 -2.19 -0.12 14.72
C LEU A 97 -3.12 -1.30 14.43
N HIS A 98 -2.53 -2.47 14.19
CA HIS A 98 -3.32 -3.68 14.05
C HIS A 98 -4.06 -3.99 15.37
N PRO A 99 -5.39 -4.23 15.36
CA PRO A 99 -6.18 -4.38 16.59
C PRO A 99 -5.70 -5.50 17.51
N ARG A 100 -5.15 -6.56 16.91
CA ARG A 100 -4.61 -7.76 17.60
C ARG A 100 -3.07 -7.75 17.77
N GLY A 101 -2.42 -6.60 17.63
CA GLY A 101 -0.98 -6.46 17.82
C GLY A 101 -0.11 -6.87 16.63
N ALA A 102 1.21 -6.76 16.82
CA ALA A 102 2.24 -6.91 15.78
C ALA A 102 2.30 -8.34 15.19
N GLU A 103 2.12 -9.37 16.01
CA GLU A 103 2.12 -10.77 15.55
C GLU A 103 0.96 -11.01 14.57
N ALA A 104 -0.24 -10.55 14.92
CA ALA A 104 -1.40 -10.70 14.05
C ALA A 104 -1.31 -9.82 12.80
N TRP A 105 -0.58 -8.69 12.86
CA TRP A 105 -0.25 -7.89 11.70
C TRP A 105 0.66 -8.65 10.72
N TYR A 106 1.70 -9.33 11.23
CA TYR A 106 2.60 -10.12 10.39
C TYR A 106 1.83 -11.21 9.64
N GLU A 107 1.03 -12.01 10.36
CA GLU A 107 0.19 -13.05 9.74
C GLU A 107 -0.75 -12.46 8.68
N SER A 108 -1.43 -11.36 9.00
CA SER A 108 -2.31 -10.68 8.06
C SER A 108 -1.56 -10.19 6.82
N THR A 109 -0.29 -9.79 6.95
CA THR A 109 0.55 -9.27 5.87
C THR A 109 1.02 -10.39 4.94
N ILE A 110 1.55 -11.47 5.51
CA ILE A 110 2.02 -12.65 4.77
C ILE A 110 0.86 -13.32 4.01
N ASP A 111 -0.32 -13.45 4.64
CA ASP A 111 -1.51 -14.05 4.04
C ASP A 111 -2.14 -13.23 2.91
N THR A 112 -1.75 -11.96 2.77
CA THR A 112 -2.39 -11.04 1.83
C THR A 112 -1.36 -10.28 1.01
N ILE A 113 -1.01 -9.06 1.39
CA ILE A 113 -0.30 -8.09 0.55
C ILE A 113 1.12 -8.50 0.17
N TYR A 114 1.74 -9.43 0.92
CA TYR A 114 3.06 -9.97 0.59
C TYR A 114 3.03 -11.02 -0.56
N PHE A 115 1.85 -11.27 -1.17
CA PHE A 115 1.71 -12.16 -2.33
C PHE A 115 2.64 -11.80 -3.49
N THR A 116 2.99 -10.53 -3.65
CA THR A 116 3.89 -10.04 -4.71
C THR A 116 5.29 -10.68 -4.63
N GLU A 117 5.71 -11.10 -3.44
CA GLU A 117 7.00 -11.77 -3.23
C GLU A 117 6.83 -13.27 -2.97
N ASN A 118 5.74 -13.70 -2.33
CA ASN A 118 5.54 -15.12 -1.95
C ASN A 118 4.87 -15.99 -3.02
N VAL A 119 4.21 -15.40 -4.02
CA VAL A 119 3.48 -16.13 -5.05
C VAL A 119 4.26 -16.05 -6.36
N TRP A 120 4.88 -17.16 -6.78
CA TRP A 120 5.69 -17.21 -8.00
C TRP A 120 4.89 -16.82 -9.26
N GLN A 121 3.56 -17.01 -9.26
CA GLN A 121 2.66 -16.59 -10.32
C GLN A 121 2.67 -15.08 -10.53
N PHE A 122 3.00 -14.30 -9.49
CA PHE A 122 3.23 -12.87 -9.66
C PHE A 122 4.48 -12.58 -10.49
N LYS A 123 5.51 -13.44 -10.44
CA LYS A 123 6.72 -13.31 -11.30
C LYS A 123 6.39 -13.44 -12.78
N ILE A 124 5.38 -14.24 -13.14
CA ILE A 124 4.87 -14.31 -14.52
C ILE A 124 4.31 -12.94 -14.92
N LEU A 125 3.52 -12.30 -14.05
CA LEU A 125 2.99 -10.96 -14.32
C LEU A 125 4.11 -9.91 -14.41
N GLU A 126 5.15 -10.01 -13.57
CA GLU A 126 6.33 -9.15 -13.64
C GLU A 126 7.06 -9.28 -14.99
N TRP A 127 7.22 -10.50 -15.50
CA TRP A 127 7.90 -10.74 -16.78
C TRP A 127 7.08 -10.32 -17.99
N LEU A 128 5.78 -10.60 -17.97
CA LEU A 128 4.94 -10.49 -19.17
C LEU A 128 4.19 -9.17 -19.28
N THR A 129 4.15 -8.34 -18.23
CA THR A 129 3.36 -7.10 -18.26
C THR A 129 4.13 -5.89 -17.72
N PRO A 130 4.04 -4.71 -18.40
CA PRO A 130 4.62 -3.48 -17.89
C PRO A 130 4.09 -3.09 -16.50
N PHE A 131 2.81 -3.34 -16.23
CA PHE A 131 2.22 -3.06 -14.92
C PHE A 131 2.85 -3.93 -13.82
N GLY A 132 2.93 -5.25 -14.03
CA GLY A 132 3.52 -6.19 -13.08
C GLY A 132 4.94 -5.81 -12.71
N TRP A 133 5.80 -5.58 -13.72
CA TRP A 133 7.17 -5.16 -13.50
C TRP A 133 7.27 -3.86 -12.67
N ARG A 134 6.52 -2.83 -13.06
CA ARG A 134 6.57 -1.51 -12.39
C ARG A 134 6.03 -1.56 -10.97
N PHE A 135 4.97 -2.32 -10.74
CA PHE A 135 4.36 -2.49 -9.42
C PHE A 135 5.22 -3.34 -8.50
N GLY A 136 5.82 -4.42 -9.01
CA GLY A 136 6.77 -5.24 -8.31
C GLY A 136 8.02 -4.44 -7.88
N ASP A 137 8.58 -3.63 -8.79
CA ASP A 137 9.73 -2.77 -8.48
C ASP A 137 9.43 -1.75 -7.36
N MET A 138 8.30 -1.05 -7.46
CA MET A 138 7.86 -0.09 -6.43
C MET A 138 7.63 -0.80 -5.08
N SER A 139 6.89 -1.91 -5.07
CA SER A 139 6.56 -2.63 -3.83
C SER A 139 7.82 -3.18 -3.16
N ARG A 140 8.69 -3.85 -3.93
CA ARG A 140 9.93 -4.44 -3.42
C ARG A 140 10.88 -3.40 -2.84
N LYS A 141 11.09 -2.28 -3.54
CA LYS A 141 12.08 -1.28 -3.11
C LYS A 141 11.53 -0.35 -2.03
N LEU A 142 10.31 0.14 -2.16
CA LEU A 142 9.76 1.15 -1.24
C LEU A 142 9.11 0.54 0.00
N ILE A 143 8.26 -0.48 -0.19
CA ILE A 143 7.49 -1.07 0.90
C ILE A 143 8.35 -2.10 1.63
N TRP A 144 8.77 -3.15 0.91
CA TRP A 144 9.44 -4.29 1.53
C TRP A 144 10.89 -4.00 1.89
N GLY A 145 11.63 -3.34 1.00
CA GLY A 145 13.05 -3.04 1.18
C GLY A 145 13.31 -1.85 2.09
N ARG A 146 12.77 -0.67 1.77
CA ARG A 146 13.05 0.56 2.52
C ARG A 146 12.25 0.70 3.81
N THR A 147 10.94 0.46 3.76
CA THR A 147 10.08 0.72 4.93
C THR A 147 10.15 -0.45 5.92
N LEU A 148 10.12 -1.68 5.41
CA LEU A 148 10.15 -2.90 6.21
C LEU A 148 11.53 -3.58 6.23
N ASP A 149 12.59 -2.89 5.83
CA ASP A 149 14.00 -3.31 5.97
C ASP A 149 14.32 -4.73 5.45
N GLY A 150 13.52 -5.26 4.52
CA GLY A 150 13.70 -6.59 3.95
C GLY A 150 13.48 -7.74 4.94
N VAL A 151 12.86 -7.50 6.11
CA VAL A 151 12.78 -8.50 7.19
C VAL A 151 11.56 -9.43 7.12
N MET A 152 10.73 -9.32 6.08
CA MET A 152 9.45 -10.03 6.00
C MET A 152 9.58 -11.56 5.87
N ASN A 153 10.76 -12.09 5.55
CA ASN A 153 11.03 -13.53 5.52
C ASN A 153 11.28 -14.16 6.91
N ASP A 154 11.39 -13.34 7.96
CA ASP A 154 11.63 -13.75 9.34
C ASP A 154 10.61 -13.07 10.25
N ARG A 155 9.71 -13.87 10.82
CA ARG A 155 8.61 -13.41 11.68
C ARG A 155 9.11 -12.55 12.85
N ALA A 156 10.15 -13.01 13.55
CA ALA A 156 10.65 -12.31 14.73
C ALA A 156 11.22 -10.94 14.34
N LYS A 157 11.97 -10.87 13.23
CA LYS A 157 12.51 -9.60 12.74
C LYS A 157 11.41 -8.66 12.22
N ALA A 158 10.40 -9.18 11.51
CA ALA A 158 9.27 -8.39 11.03
C ALA A 158 8.46 -7.77 12.18
N VAL A 159 8.19 -8.55 13.24
CA VAL A 159 7.51 -8.06 14.46
C VAL A 159 8.35 -7.03 15.19
N ALA A 160 9.66 -7.26 15.33
CA ALA A 160 10.58 -6.29 15.91
C ALA A 160 10.62 -4.98 15.10
N ARG A 161 10.61 -5.07 13.76
CA ARG A 161 10.55 -3.91 12.86
C ARG A 161 9.25 -3.14 13.04
N TYR A 162 8.11 -3.81 13.12
CA TYR A 162 6.81 -3.19 13.41
C TYR A 162 6.85 -2.37 14.70
N ASN A 163 7.29 -2.98 15.80
CA ASN A 163 7.34 -2.31 17.10
C ASN A 163 8.31 -1.12 17.08
N THR A 164 9.49 -1.32 16.48
CA THR A 164 10.49 -0.25 16.33
C THR A 164 9.94 0.91 15.50
N TYR A 165 9.23 0.63 14.41
CA TYR A 165 8.62 1.65 13.58
C TYR A 165 7.54 2.45 14.33
N VAL A 166 6.70 1.78 15.13
CA VAL A 166 5.70 2.45 15.97
C VAL A 166 6.35 3.44 16.92
N GLU A 167 7.43 3.05 17.59
CA GLU A 167 8.16 3.93 18.49
C GLU A 167 8.89 5.06 17.73
N GLN A 168 9.40 4.80 16.52
CA GLN A 168 9.99 5.84 15.66
C GLN A 168 8.97 6.93 15.28
N VAL A 169 7.73 6.55 14.97
CA VAL A 169 6.66 7.51 14.65
C VAL A 169 6.30 8.32 15.90
N LYS A 170 6.07 7.65 17.04
CA LYS A 170 5.75 8.32 18.31
C LYS A 170 6.83 9.30 18.75
N ALA A 171 8.10 8.95 18.58
CA ALA A 171 9.22 9.79 18.99
C ALA A 171 9.40 11.03 18.10
N ALA A 172 9.05 10.94 16.82
CA ALA A 172 9.31 12.02 15.87
C ALA A 172 8.14 13.02 15.73
N VAL A 173 6.90 12.59 16.01
CA VAL A 173 5.72 13.43 15.84
C VAL A 173 5.31 14.04 17.18
N PRO A 174 5.15 15.38 17.28
CA PRO A 174 4.65 16.01 18.49
C PRO A 174 3.32 15.39 18.96
N PRO A 175 3.12 15.13 20.27
CA PRO A 175 1.92 14.44 20.76
C PRO A 175 0.59 15.08 20.33
N HIS A 176 0.52 16.41 20.27
CA HIS A 176 -0.68 17.14 19.84
C HIS A 176 -0.99 17.00 18.33
N LYS A 177 -0.04 16.52 17.52
CA LYS A 177 -0.20 16.21 16.10
C LYS A 177 -0.32 14.72 15.83
N LEU A 178 -0.27 13.85 16.84
CA LEU A 178 -0.27 12.41 16.67
C LEU A 178 -1.53 11.78 17.28
N LEU A 179 -2.25 10.99 16.49
CA LEU A 179 -3.22 10.04 16.99
C LEU A 179 -2.72 8.62 16.73
N VAL A 180 -2.53 7.85 17.81
CA VAL A 180 -2.32 6.39 17.73
C VAL A 180 -3.69 5.72 17.82
N TYR A 181 -4.05 4.93 16.82
CA TYR A 181 -5.45 4.52 16.61
C TYR A 181 -5.57 3.07 16.17
N LYS A 182 -6.54 2.34 16.72
CA LYS A 182 -7.03 1.06 16.22
C LYS A 182 -8.41 1.29 15.65
N VAL A 183 -8.68 0.74 14.46
CA VAL A 183 -10.00 0.85 13.82
C VAL A 183 -11.18 0.34 14.66
N THR A 184 -10.91 -0.52 15.65
CA THR A 184 -11.92 -1.00 16.62
C THR A 184 -12.39 0.08 17.59
N GLU A 185 -11.69 1.20 17.70
CA GLU A 185 -12.08 2.35 18.52
C GLU A 185 -13.13 3.24 17.83
N GLY A 186 -13.38 3.03 16.53
CA GLY A 186 -14.49 3.65 15.80
C GLY A 186 -14.33 5.16 15.59
N TRP A 187 -15.46 5.86 15.50
CA TRP A 187 -15.50 7.28 15.12
C TRP A 187 -14.93 8.23 16.17
N ALA A 188 -15.17 7.97 17.45
CA ALA A 188 -14.97 8.94 18.52
C ALA A 188 -13.57 9.57 18.55
N PRO A 189 -12.48 8.79 18.71
CA PRO A 189 -11.14 9.38 18.77
C PRO A 189 -10.69 9.98 17.43
N LEU A 190 -11.15 9.43 16.30
CA LEU A 190 -10.80 9.96 14.97
C LEU A 190 -11.44 11.34 14.73
N CYS A 191 -12.73 11.49 15.06
CA CYS A 191 -13.46 12.74 14.85
C CYS A 191 -13.01 13.83 15.81
N ASP A 192 -12.79 13.49 17.08
CA ASP A 192 -12.20 14.40 18.08
C ASP A 192 -10.84 14.91 17.61
N PHE A 193 -9.96 13.99 17.21
CA PHE A 193 -8.64 14.36 16.69
C PHE A 193 -8.70 15.22 15.43
N LEU A 194 -9.71 15.05 14.57
CA LEU A 194 -9.87 15.85 13.37
C LEU A 194 -10.63 17.18 13.62
N GLY A 195 -11.30 17.32 14.76
CA GLY A 195 -12.14 18.48 15.08
C GLY A 195 -13.42 18.53 14.23
N VAL A 196 -14.02 17.36 13.94
CA VAL A 196 -15.23 17.23 13.11
C VAL A 196 -16.36 16.54 13.87
N ALA A 197 -17.60 16.73 13.43
CA ALA A 197 -18.76 16.10 14.05
C ALA A 197 -18.78 14.58 13.85
N LEU A 198 -19.33 13.86 14.83
CA LEU A 198 -19.54 12.41 14.74
C LEU A 198 -20.60 12.07 13.68
N PRO A 199 -20.31 11.18 12.73
CA PRO A 199 -21.32 10.67 11.81
C PRO A 199 -22.39 9.85 12.52
N ASN A 200 -23.64 9.96 12.07
CA ASN A 200 -24.75 9.13 12.55
C ASN A 200 -24.83 7.79 11.78
N GLU A 201 -23.73 7.04 11.77
CA GLU A 201 -23.63 5.73 11.13
C GLU A 201 -22.53 4.87 11.78
N PRO A 202 -22.57 3.54 11.65
CA PRO A 202 -21.48 2.68 12.12
C PRO A 202 -20.15 2.98 11.42
N PHE A 203 -19.05 2.85 12.16
CA PHE A 203 -17.72 2.98 11.57
C PHE A 203 -17.51 1.95 10.45
N PRO A 204 -16.91 2.32 9.31
CA PRO A 204 -16.70 1.39 8.20
C PRO A 204 -15.95 0.13 8.64
N ASN A 205 -16.50 -1.04 8.33
CA ASN A 205 -15.84 -2.32 8.54
C ASN A 205 -15.67 -3.04 7.19
N LEU A 206 -14.57 -2.71 6.49
CA LEU A 206 -14.28 -3.25 5.18
C LEU A 206 -13.33 -4.45 5.30
N ASN A 207 -13.78 -5.61 4.81
CA ASN A 207 -12.98 -6.83 4.78
C ASN A 207 -12.07 -6.85 3.55
N ASP A 208 -10.94 -6.18 3.67
CA ASP A 208 -9.91 -6.13 2.65
C ASP A 208 -9.23 -7.50 2.39
N ARG A 209 -9.19 -8.39 3.38
CA ARG A 209 -8.55 -9.72 3.26
C ARG A 209 -9.22 -10.57 2.17
N GLU A 210 -10.54 -10.68 2.17
CA GLU A 210 -11.23 -11.49 1.16
C GLU A 210 -11.12 -10.88 -0.24
N THR A 211 -11.11 -9.55 -0.32
CA THR A 211 -10.85 -8.82 -1.58
C THR A 211 -9.46 -9.15 -2.11
N ILE A 212 -8.43 -9.09 -1.27
CA ILE A 212 -7.05 -9.42 -1.68
C ILE A 212 -6.92 -10.90 -2.03
N LYS A 213 -7.54 -11.82 -1.28
CA LYS A 213 -7.55 -13.25 -1.63
C LYS A 213 -8.21 -13.52 -2.97
N LYS A 214 -9.27 -12.77 -3.32
CA LYS A 214 -9.86 -12.84 -4.66
C LYS A 214 -8.85 -12.38 -5.72
N ILE A 215 -8.18 -11.25 -5.51
CA ILE A 215 -7.11 -10.75 -6.42
C ILE A 215 -6.02 -11.80 -6.60
N ILE A 216 -5.54 -12.43 -5.52
CA ILE A 216 -4.52 -13.49 -5.58
C ILE A 216 -5.01 -14.66 -6.44
N ARG A 217 -6.25 -15.13 -6.25
CA ARG A 217 -6.84 -16.20 -7.07
C ARG A 217 -6.92 -15.82 -8.55
N ASP A 218 -7.29 -14.59 -8.85
CA ASP A 218 -7.40 -14.09 -10.21
C ASP A 218 -6.03 -13.97 -10.88
N ILE A 219 -4.99 -13.55 -10.15
CA ILE A 219 -3.60 -13.54 -10.61
C ILE A 219 -3.12 -14.97 -10.92
N ILE A 220 -3.38 -15.93 -10.03
CA ILE A 220 -3.00 -17.33 -10.24
C ILE A 220 -3.68 -17.89 -11.50
N LYS A 221 -4.98 -17.66 -11.69
CA LYS A 221 -5.69 -18.09 -12.90
C LYS A 221 -5.13 -17.43 -14.15
N GLY A 222 -4.95 -16.12 -14.12
CA GLY A 222 -4.42 -15.35 -15.24
C GLY A 222 -3.01 -15.77 -15.64
N SER A 223 -2.16 -16.13 -14.67
CA SER A 223 -0.79 -16.55 -14.94
C SER A 223 -0.72 -17.86 -15.74
N TYR A 224 -1.58 -18.83 -15.42
CA TYR A 224 -1.67 -20.08 -16.19
C TYR A 224 -2.19 -19.85 -17.61
N ILE A 225 -3.16 -18.96 -17.78
CA ILE A 225 -3.66 -18.58 -19.12
C ILE A 225 -2.53 -17.95 -19.94
N MET A 226 -1.79 -16.99 -19.37
CA MET A 226 -0.67 -16.33 -20.05
C MET A 226 0.43 -17.31 -20.45
N LEU A 227 0.80 -18.25 -19.58
CA LEU A 227 1.78 -19.30 -19.90
C LEU A 227 1.28 -20.21 -21.02
N GLY A 228 0.02 -20.64 -20.98
CA GLY A 228 -0.58 -21.47 -22.03
C GLY A 228 -0.54 -20.79 -23.40
N LEU A 229 -0.88 -19.50 -23.46
CA LEU A 229 -0.81 -18.71 -24.69
C LEU A 229 0.63 -18.53 -25.19
N ALA A 230 1.60 -18.29 -24.28
CA ALA A 230 3.01 -18.17 -24.65
C ALA A 230 3.57 -19.48 -25.22
N ILE A 231 3.25 -20.62 -24.60
CA ILE A 231 3.64 -21.94 -25.09
C ILE A 231 3.00 -22.21 -26.46
N ALA A 232 1.70 -21.94 -26.62
CA ALA A 232 1.02 -22.12 -27.90
C ALA A 232 1.64 -21.26 -29.02
N ALA A 233 2.02 -20.02 -28.73
CA ALA A 233 2.71 -19.15 -29.68
C ALA A 233 4.09 -19.70 -30.08
N ILE A 234 4.88 -20.19 -29.12
CA ILE A 234 6.18 -20.82 -29.38
C ILE A 234 6.01 -22.06 -30.27
N VAL A 235 5.04 -22.93 -29.95
CA VAL A 235 4.75 -24.13 -30.75
C VAL A 235 4.37 -23.76 -32.18
N ALA A 236 3.53 -22.74 -32.37
CA ALA A 236 3.15 -22.27 -33.70
C ALA A 236 4.36 -21.75 -34.50
N VAL A 237 5.26 -20.99 -33.87
CA VAL A 237 6.49 -20.50 -34.50
C VAL A 237 7.41 -21.66 -34.88
N VAL A 238 7.62 -22.63 -33.98
CA VAL A 238 8.47 -23.81 -34.27
C VAL A 238 7.88 -24.64 -35.40
N ALA A 239 6.57 -24.88 -35.41
CA ALA A 239 5.90 -25.61 -36.48
C ALA A 239 6.01 -24.88 -37.83
N ALA A 240 5.86 -23.55 -37.85
CA ALA A 240 6.02 -22.75 -39.06
C ALA A 240 7.47 -22.77 -39.57
N LEU A 241 8.46 -22.68 -38.69
CA LEU A 241 9.87 -22.79 -39.05
C LEU A 241 10.23 -24.18 -39.59
N TRP A 242 9.70 -25.24 -38.97
CA TRP A 242 9.86 -26.62 -39.46
C TRP A 242 9.29 -26.76 -40.87
N TRP A 243 8.07 -26.27 -41.11
CA TRP A 243 7.44 -26.31 -42.42
C TRP A 243 8.19 -25.51 -43.49
N TRP A 244 8.86 -24.43 -43.10
CA TRP A 244 9.61 -23.58 -44.03
C TRP A 244 11.00 -24.14 -44.38
N LEU A 245 11.62 -24.91 -43.46
CA LEU A 245 12.96 -25.45 -43.61
C LEU A 245 13.01 -26.90 -44.14
N GLY A 246 11.91 -27.65 -44.05
CA GLY A 246 11.78 -29.03 -44.53
C GLY A 246 10.91 -29.13 -45.77
#